data_AF-A0A268BU07-F1
#
_entry.id   AF-A0A268BU07-F1
#
_cell.length_a   1.000
_cell.length_b   1.000
_cell.length_c   1.000
_cell.angle_alpha   90.00
_cell.angle_beta   90.00
_cell.angle_gamma   90.00
#
_symmetry.space_group_name_H-M   'P 1'
#
loop_
_entity.id
_entity.type
_entity.pdbx_description
1 polymer ?
#
loop_
_entity_poly.entity_id
_entity_poly.type
_entity_poly.pdbx_seq_one_letter_code
_entity_poly.pdbx_strand_id
1 'polypeptide(L)'
;MVKSGGITMQTFKTLFQRRIKLNEAPSFSTLPVLLQKFAQEIPFENLRIIEQRQSHLSKEGLQEKILIQSEGGVCYELNTLLYHYLKEGGWDVTLLSACIFDQKRNDWSITGNTHATILLEHDGEKYIVDAGFGANIPLSPVPLAGNAVETANGQFRIERAEENYILELKLADRDEDWRIGYRFSPADTITDLAELQHMQQIIETHPDSPFNKGKLLTKRTNEGLYVLTPSSFTEWQNGVPSKRQIDEEEYYELLRTTFNMERPL
;
A
#
# COMPACT_ATOMS: atom_id res chain seq x y z
N MET A 1 -15.01 -46.18 9.83
CA MET A 1 -15.54 -44.80 9.90
C MET A 1 -14.41 -43.84 9.63
N VAL A 2 -14.33 -43.36 8.39
CA VAL A 2 -13.34 -42.36 7.97
C VAL A 2 -13.77 -41.01 8.55
N LYS A 3 -12.92 -40.41 9.39
CA LYS A 3 -13.08 -39.02 9.81
C LYS A 3 -12.76 -38.14 8.59
N SER A 4 -13.79 -37.62 7.94
CA SER A 4 -13.65 -36.51 7.00
C SER A 4 -13.18 -35.30 7.81
N GLY A 5 -11.89 -34.97 7.69
CA GLY A 5 -11.39 -33.67 8.13
C GLY A 5 -12.14 -32.60 7.34
N GLY A 6 -12.96 -31.82 8.03
CA GLY A 6 -13.64 -30.69 7.42
C GLY A 6 -12.60 -29.72 6.89
N ILE A 7 -12.50 -29.60 5.56
CA ILE A 7 -11.75 -28.53 4.91
C ILE A 7 -12.47 -27.25 5.31
N THR A 8 -11.93 -26.51 6.27
CA THR A 8 -12.45 -25.17 6.57
C THR A 8 -12.25 -24.32 5.32
N MET A 9 -13.35 -23.99 4.64
CA MET A 9 -13.32 -23.15 3.45
C MET A 9 -12.68 -21.82 3.83
N GLN A 10 -11.53 -21.50 3.23
CA GLN A 10 -10.80 -20.28 3.55
C GLN A 10 -11.62 -19.08 3.04
N THR A 11 -12.02 -18.20 3.94
CA THR A 11 -12.70 -16.94 3.59
C THR A 11 -11.66 -15.85 3.30
N PHE A 12 -12.06 -14.81 2.56
CA PHE A 12 -11.22 -13.62 2.32
C PHE A 12 -10.58 -13.09 3.61
N LYS A 13 -11.38 -12.92 4.66
CA LYS A 13 -10.92 -12.50 6.00
C LYS A 13 -9.82 -13.41 6.55
N THR A 14 -10.02 -14.73 6.52
CA THR A 14 -9.01 -15.68 7.05
C THR A 14 -7.74 -15.72 6.19
N LEU A 15 -7.87 -15.58 4.87
CA LEU A 15 -6.74 -15.48 3.95
C LEU A 15 -5.92 -14.22 4.22
N PHE A 16 -6.59 -13.08 4.38
CA PHE A 16 -5.98 -11.79 4.69
C PHE A 16 -5.23 -11.86 6.01
N GLN A 17 -5.90 -12.28 7.09
CA GLN A 17 -5.30 -12.42 8.42
C GLN A 17 -4.08 -13.34 8.40
N ARG A 18 -4.14 -14.47 7.69
CA ARG A 18 -2.98 -15.36 7.51
C ARG A 18 -1.86 -14.67 6.75
N ARG A 19 -2.17 -13.99 5.64
CA ARG A 19 -1.17 -13.33 4.77
C ARG A 19 -0.34 -12.29 5.52
N ILE A 20 -0.96 -11.58 6.47
CA ILE A 20 -0.30 -10.56 7.29
C ILE A 20 0.04 -11.03 8.71
N LYS A 21 -0.14 -12.32 9.02
CA LYS A 21 0.13 -12.91 10.35
C LYS A 21 -0.59 -12.16 11.48
N LEU A 22 -1.87 -11.84 11.28
CA LEU A 22 -2.75 -11.20 12.25
C LEU A 22 -3.65 -12.26 12.89
N ASN A 23 -3.64 -12.35 14.22
CA ASN A 23 -4.33 -13.42 14.95
C ASN A 23 -5.80 -13.09 15.27
N GLU A 24 -6.12 -11.80 15.39
CA GLU A 24 -7.43 -11.33 15.87
C GLU A 24 -7.98 -10.24 14.96
N ALA A 25 -9.29 -10.03 15.00
CA ALA A 25 -9.90 -8.90 14.32
C ALA A 25 -9.46 -7.57 15.00
N PRO A 26 -9.10 -6.54 14.23
CA PRO A 26 -8.66 -5.28 14.82
C PRO A 26 -9.82 -4.54 15.49
N SER A 27 -9.52 -3.83 16.57
CA SER A 27 -10.27 -2.67 17.07
C SER A 27 -9.58 -1.40 16.56
N PHE A 28 -10.14 -0.23 16.86
CA PHE A 28 -9.58 1.03 16.36
C PHE A 28 -8.17 1.24 16.92
N SER A 29 -7.99 0.96 18.21
CA SER A 29 -6.71 1.02 18.91
C SER A 29 -5.66 0.03 18.37
N THR A 30 -6.05 -1.02 17.65
CA THR A 30 -5.13 -2.01 17.06
C THR A 30 -5.01 -1.90 15.54
N LEU A 31 -5.67 -0.92 14.89
CA LEU A 31 -5.42 -0.62 13.48
C LEU A 31 -3.96 -0.33 13.16
N PRO A 32 -3.17 0.39 14.00
CA PRO A 32 -1.74 0.56 13.74
C PRO A 32 -0.98 -0.77 13.66
N VAL A 33 -1.35 -1.77 14.48
CA VAL A 33 -0.75 -3.11 14.44
C VAL A 33 -1.09 -3.83 13.13
N LEU A 34 -2.33 -3.71 12.67
CA LEU A 34 -2.73 -4.24 11.38
C LEU A 34 -1.92 -3.61 10.24
N LEU A 35 -1.82 -2.27 10.22
CA LEU A 35 -1.12 -1.53 9.16
C LEU A 35 0.38 -1.83 9.13
N GLN A 36 1.01 -1.91 10.31
CA GLN A 36 2.40 -2.35 10.46
C GLN A 36 2.61 -3.75 9.86
N LYS A 37 1.76 -4.72 10.25
CA LYS A 37 1.84 -6.09 9.75
C LYS A 37 1.61 -6.19 8.24
N PHE A 38 0.63 -5.44 7.74
CA PHE A 38 0.37 -5.35 6.31
C PHE A 38 1.63 -4.91 5.55
N ALA A 39 2.25 -3.82 5.99
CA ALA A 39 3.44 -3.25 5.35
C ALA A 39 4.69 -4.16 5.40
N GLN A 40 4.78 -5.03 6.42
CA GLN A 40 5.90 -5.95 6.61
C GLN A 40 5.76 -7.25 5.82
N GLU A 41 4.52 -7.67 5.55
CA GLU A 41 4.23 -8.95 4.91
C GLU A 41 3.87 -8.79 3.43
N ILE A 42 3.17 -7.73 3.05
CA ILE A 42 2.72 -7.48 1.67
C ILE A 42 3.57 -6.33 1.08
N PRO A 43 4.42 -6.61 0.08
CA PRO A 43 5.26 -5.58 -0.50
C PRO A 43 4.48 -4.66 -1.44
N PHE A 44 4.94 -3.42 -1.55
CA PHE A 44 4.60 -2.57 -2.68
C PHE A 44 5.45 -2.98 -3.88
N GLU A 45 4.83 -3.33 -5.01
CA GLU A 45 5.52 -3.81 -6.20
C GLU A 45 4.75 -3.51 -7.49
N ASN A 46 5.47 -3.41 -8.61
CA ASN A 46 4.90 -3.13 -9.94
C ASN A 46 5.19 -4.23 -10.99
N LEU A 47 5.51 -5.46 -10.57
CA LEU A 47 6.03 -6.47 -11.49
C LEU A 47 5.00 -6.86 -12.55
N ARG A 48 3.73 -7.02 -12.18
CA ARG A 48 2.68 -7.33 -13.17
C ARG A 48 2.54 -6.26 -14.26
N ILE A 49 2.73 -4.99 -13.90
CA ILE A 49 2.70 -3.86 -14.83
C ILE A 49 3.85 -4.01 -15.84
N ILE A 50 5.07 -4.22 -15.35
CA ILE A 50 6.28 -4.36 -16.18
C ILE A 50 6.22 -5.61 -17.07
N GLU A 51 5.65 -6.70 -16.57
CA GLU A 51 5.50 -7.96 -17.29
C GLU A 51 4.25 -7.99 -18.18
N GLN A 52 3.45 -6.92 -18.19
CA GLN A 52 2.18 -6.84 -18.92
C GLN A 52 1.23 -8.01 -18.58
N ARG A 53 1.26 -8.47 -17.32
CA ARG A 53 0.35 -9.49 -16.80
C ARG A 53 -0.88 -8.82 -16.22
N GLN A 54 -2.05 -9.35 -16.54
CA GLN A 54 -3.32 -8.79 -16.07
C GLN A 54 -3.43 -8.85 -14.53
N SER A 55 -3.87 -7.74 -13.94
CA SER A 55 -4.34 -7.69 -12.56
C SER A 55 -5.83 -7.38 -12.54
N HIS A 56 -6.61 -8.23 -11.86
CA HIS A 56 -8.05 -8.05 -11.70
C HIS A 56 -8.32 -7.38 -10.36
N LEU A 57 -8.89 -6.18 -10.39
CA LEU A 57 -9.12 -5.36 -9.19
C LEU A 57 -10.40 -5.72 -8.42
N SER A 58 -11.11 -6.77 -8.84
CA SER A 58 -12.19 -7.33 -8.02
C SER A 58 -11.63 -7.93 -6.75
N LYS A 59 -12.47 -8.06 -5.72
CA LYS A 59 -12.12 -8.72 -4.47
C LYS A 59 -11.49 -10.10 -4.69
N GLU A 60 -12.08 -10.91 -5.58
CA GLU A 60 -11.61 -12.25 -5.91
C GLU A 60 -10.26 -12.21 -6.63
N GLY A 61 -10.06 -11.23 -7.52
CA GLY A 61 -8.79 -11.05 -8.24
C GLY A 61 -7.64 -10.64 -7.32
N LEU A 62 -7.90 -9.71 -6.39
CA LEU A 62 -6.94 -9.28 -5.39
C LEU A 62 -6.66 -10.39 -4.35
N GLN A 63 -7.68 -11.17 -3.98
CA GLN A 63 -7.51 -12.36 -3.15
C GLN A 63 -6.55 -13.35 -3.81
N GLU A 64 -6.79 -13.68 -5.09
CA GLU A 64 -5.95 -14.61 -5.84
C GLU A 64 -4.51 -14.09 -5.94
N LYS A 65 -4.32 -12.84 -6.38
CA LYS A 65 -2.99 -12.24 -6.55
C LYS A 65 -2.22 -12.13 -5.23
N ILE A 66 -2.80 -11.47 -4.23
CA ILE A 66 -2.04 -11.00 -3.05
C ILE A 66 -2.09 -12.01 -1.92
N LEU A 67 -3.24 -12.67 -1.71
CA LEU A 67 -3.44 -13.55 -0.56
C LEU A 67 -3.10 -15.01 -0.85
N ILE A 68 -3.32 -15.48 -2.08
CA ILE A 68 -3.07 -16.86 -2.49
C ILE A 68 -1.70 -16.99 -3.16
N GLN A 69 -1.43 -16.18 -4.19
CA GLN A 69 -0.14 -16.19 -4.91
C GLN A 69 0.97 -15.40 -4.18
N SER A 70 0.65 -14.84 -3.02
CA SER A 70 1.59 -14.10 -2.15
C SER A 70 2.32 -12.94 -2.82
N GLU A 71 1.78 -12.39 -3.91
CA GLU A 71 2.32 -11.21 -4.57
C GLU A 71 2.04 -9.92 -3.74
N GLY A 72 2.56 -8.79 -4.21
CA GLY A 72 2.25 -7.46 -3.69
C GLY A 72 1.33 -6.67 -4.61
N GLY A 73 1.47 -5.35 -4.60
CA GLY A 73 0.86 -4.50 -5.61
C GLY A 73 1.17 -3.01 -5.46
N VAL A 74 0.54 -2.19 -6.29
CA VAL A 74 0.56 -0.73 -6.17
C VAL A 74 -0.66 -0.20 -5.40
N CYS A 75 -0.81 1.11 -5.26
CA CYS A 75 -1.81 1.73 -4.37
C CYS A 75 -3.25 1.26 -4.59
N TYR A 76 -3.70 1.17 -5.85
CA TYR A 76 -5.06 0.73 -6.19
C TYR A 76 -5.29 -0.77 -5.94
N GLU A 77 -4.25 -1.57 -5.76
CA GLU A 77 -4.38 -2.98 -5.38
C GLU A 77 -4.35 -3.12 -3.87
N LEU A 78 -3.36 -2.49 -3.22
CA LEU A 78 -3.14 -2.62 -1.78
C LEU A 78 -4.25 -1.95 -0.96
N ASN A 79 -4.67 -0.73 -1.31
CA ASN A 79 -5.73 -0.04 -0.58
C ASN A 79 -7.11 -0.61 -0.91
N THR A 80 -7.35 -1.15 -2.10
CA THR A 80 -8.61 -1.87 -2.39
C THR A 80 -8.70 -3.19 -1.61
N LEU A 81 -7.60 -3.93 -1.50
CA LEU A 81 -7.55 -5.14 -0.67
C LEU A 81 -7.82 -4.82 0.81
N LEU A 82 -7.17 -3.79 1.35
CA LEU A 82 -7.37 -3.34 2.72
C LEU A 82 -8.80 -2.82 2.94
N TYR A 83 -9.35 -2.07 2.00
CA TYR A 83 -10.73 -1.61 2.00
C TYR A 83 -11.71 -2.77 2.14
N HIS A 84 -11.57 -3.83 1.33
CA HIS A 84 -12.45 -5.01 1.42
C HIS A 84 -12.35 -5.68 2.81
N TYR A 85 -11.14 -5.80 3.36
CA TYR A 85 -10.96 -6.38 4.69
C TYR A 85 -11.64 -5.55 5.78
N LEU A 86 -11.47 -4.22 5.76
CA LEU A 86 -12.09 -3.32 6.72
C LEU A 86 -13.62 -3.31 6.54
N LYS A 87 -14.12 -3.25 5.31
CA LYS A 87 -15.56 -3.24 5.03
C LYS A 87 -16.25 -4.51 5.54
N GLU A 88 -15.65 -5.70 5.31
CA GLU A 88 -16.14 -6.97 5.87
C GLU A 88 -15.98 -7.07 7.39
N GLY A 89 -15.04 -6.33 7.96
CA GLY A 89 -14.89 -6.16 9.40
C GLY A 89 -15.98 -5.30 10.04
N GLY A 90 -16.88 -4.69 9.25
CA GLY A 90 -17.93 -3.79 9.73
C GLY A 90 -17.48 -2.34 9.93
N TRP A 91 -16.30 -1.98 9.44
CA TRP A 91 -15.81 -0.60 9.49
C TRP A 91 -16.54 0.29 8.49
N ASP A 92 -16.79 1.54 8.88
CA ASP A 92 -17.29 2.56 7.96
C ASP A 92 -16.14 3.14 7.15
N VAL A 93 -15.88 2.50 6.02
CA VAL A 93 -14.80 2.86 5.10
C VAL A 93 -15.33 3.19 3.72
N THR A 94 -14.67 4.15 3.09
CA THR A 94 -14.89 4.60 1.71
C THR A 94 -13.55 4.67 1.00
N LEU A 95 -13.46 4.14 -0.21
CA LEU A 95 -12.26 4.24 -1.04
C LEU A 95 -12.28 5.56 -1.80
N LEU A 96 -11.17 6.29 -1.80
CA LEU A 96 -11.03 7.59 -2.45
C LEU A 96 -9.94 7.56 -3.51
N SER A 97 -10.10 8.35 -4.56
CA SER A 97 -9.01 8.71 -5.47
C SER A 97 -8.30 9.97 -4.97
N ALA A 98 -7.00 10.06 -5.25
CA ALA A 98 -6.12 11.11 -4.77
C ALA A 98 -5.05 11.43 -5.82
N CYS A 99 -4.55 12.66 -5.81
CA CYS A 99 -3.49 13.11 -6.71
C CYS A 99 -2.18 13.29 -5.93
N ILE A 100 -1.15 12.54 -6.32
CA ILE A 100 0.19 12.64 -5.74
C ILE A 100 0.83 13.98 -6.13
N PHE A 101 1.58 14.56 -5.20
CA PHE A 101 2.43 15.71 -5.50
C PHE A 101 3.77 15.23 -6.08
N ASP A 102 4.09 15.68 -7.29
CA ASP A 102 5.37 15.41 -7.93
C ASP A 102 6.42 16.39 -7.42
N GLN A 103 7.25 15.91 -6.50
CA GLN A 103 8.34 16.66 -5.88
C GLN A 103 9.38 17.17 -6.89
N LYS A 104 9.60 16.47 -8.01
CA LYS A 104 10.57 16.89 -9.04
C LYS A 104 10.04 18.04 -9.88
N ARG A 105 8.73 18.01 -10.16
CA ARG A 105 8.04 19.08 -10.91
C ARG A 105 7.60 20.23 -10.02
N ASN A 106 7.58 20.02 -8.70
CA ASN A 106 7.00 20.93 -7.72
C ASN A 106 5.55 21.30 -8.06
N ASP A 107 4.77 20.30 -8.47
CA ASP A 107 3.37 20.45 -8.91
C ASP A 107 2.61 19.12 -8.70
N TRP A 108 1.30 19.14 -8.85
CA TRP A 108 0.48 17.94 -8.84
C TRP A 108 0.79 17.03 -10.02
N SER A 109 0.69 15.71 -9.81
CA SER A 109 0.97 14.73 -10.85
C SER A 109 0.07 14.96 -12.07
N ILE A 110 0.70 15.00 -13.24
CA ILE A 110 0.00 15.13 -14.52
C ILE A 110 -0.80 13.87 -14.88
N THR A 111 -0.58 12.75 -14.18
CA THR A 111 -1.40 11.54 -14.30
C THR A 111 -2.78 11.71 -13.63
N GLY A 112 -3.03 12.81 -12.92
CA GLY A 112 -4.30 13.07 -12.25
C GLY A 112 -4.49 12.22 -10.99
N ASN A 113 -5.76 11.98 -10.61
CA ASN A 113 -6.15 11.21 -9.43
C ASN A 113 -5.86 9.71 -9.61
N THR A 114 -4.59 9.34 -9.49
CA THR A 114 -4.08 7.98 -9.74
C THR A 114 -3.52 7.28 -8.51
N HIS A 115 -3.76 7.87 -7.33
CA HIS A 115 -3.55 7.22 -6.04
C HIS A 115 -4.88 6.82 -5.44
N ALA A 116 -4.95 5.63 -4.85
CA ALA A 116 -6.10 5.21 -4.06
C ALA A 116 -5.76 5.35 -2.57
N THR A 117 -6.70 5.77 -1.74
CA THR A 117 -6.57 5.82 -0.26
C THR A 117 -7.92 5.52 0.39
N ILE A 118 -7.97 5.31 1.70
CA ILE A 118 -9.21 4.95 2.41
C ILE A 118 -9.58 6.05 3.40
N LEU A 119 -10.81 6.54 3.32
CA LEU A 119 -11.45 7.32 4.37
C LEU A 119 -12.15 6.38 5.34
N LEU A 120 -11.82 6.47 6.62
CA LEU A 120 -12.41 5.72 7.73
C LEU A 120 -13.18 6.69 8.63
N GLU A 121 -14.43 6.37 8.96
CA GLU A 121 -15.21 7.06 9.99
C GLU A 121 -15.31 6.19 11.25
N HIS A 122 -14.98 6.78 12.41
CA HIS A 122 -15.04 6.10 13.71
C HIS A 122 -15.36 7.11 14.81
N ASP A 123 -16.38 6.82 15.61
CA ASP A 123 -16.85 7.66 16.73
C ASP A 123 -17.09 9.14 16.35
N GLY A 124 -17.58 9.38 15.13
CA GLY A 124 -17.88 10.73 14.59
C GLY A 124 -16.68 11.47 14.02
N GLU A 125 -15.49 10.87 14.08
CA GLU A 125 -14.24 11.42 13.56
C GLU A 125 -13.82 10.71 12.27
N LYS A 126 -13.08 11.42 11.42
CA LYS A 126 -12.62 10.91 10.12
C LYS A 126 -11.11 10.76 10.07
N TYR A 127 -10.66 9.70 9.44
CA TYR A 127 -9.25 9.34 9.32
C TYR A 127 -8.90 8.88 7.91
N ILE A 128 -7.68 9.16 7.48
CA ILE A 128 -7.07 8.52 6.32
C ILE A 128 -6.32 7.27 6.76
N VAL A 129 -6.60 6.17 6.07
CA VAL A 129 -5.89 4.91 6.19
C VAL A 129 -5.26 4.60 4.85
N ASP A 130 -3.94 4.38 4.83
CA ASP A 130 -3.19 4.17 3.59
C ASP A 130 -2.08 3.14 3.80
N ALA A 131 -2.14 2.05 3.06
CA ALA A 131 -1.12 1.00 2.98
C ALA A 131 -0.50 0.91 1.58
N GLY A 132 -0.87 1.81 0.67
CA GLY A 132 -0.56 1.76 -0.76
C GLY A 132 0.41 2.83 -1.24
N PHE A 133 0.80 3.80 -0.41
CA PHE A 133 1.68 4.91 -0.80
C PHE A 133 3.18 4.55 -0.84
N GLY A 134 3.51 3.31 -1.23
CA GLY A 134 4.88 2.80 -1.29
C GLY A 134 5.60 2.90 0.06
N ALA A 135 6.81 3.46 0.05
CA ALA A 135 7.59 3.68 1.28
C ALA A 135 7.04 4.81 2.18
N ASN A 136 6.03 5.56 1.73
CA ASN A 136 5.52 6.78 2.36
C ASN A 136 4.24 6.54 3.18
N ILE A 137 4.01 5.32 3.67
CA ILE A 137 2.77 4.94 4.34
C ILE A 137 2.76 5.36 5.83
N PRO A 138 1.62 5.82 6.39
CA PRO A 138 1.57 6.34 7.76
C PRO A 138 1.74 5.29 8.87
N LEU A 139 1.33 4.04 8.63
CA LEU A 139 1.27 2.95 9.63
C LEU A 139 0.27 3.18 10.78
N SER A 140 -0.57 4.21 10.69
CA SER A 140 -1.63 4.55 11.63
C SER A 140 -2.75 5.32 10.91
N PRO A 141 -4.01 5.27 11.35
CA PRO A 141 -5.04 6.19 10.86
C PRO A 141 -4.63 7.65 11.12
N VAL A 142 -4.63 8.49 10.08
CA VAL A 142 -4.25 9.92 10.16
C VAL A 142 -5.52 10.76 10.28
N PRO A 143 -5.76 11.50 11.37
CA PRO A 143 -7.01 12.22 11.58
C PRO A 143 -7.13 13.42 10.62
N LEU A 144 -8.32 13.61 10.04
CA LEU A 144 -8.65 14.78 9.23
C LEU A 144 -8.68 16.09 10.04
N ALA A 145 -8.74 15.98 11.38
CA ALA A 145 -8.65 17.11 12.30
C ALA A 145 -7.26 17.80 12.29
N GLY A 146 -6.26 17.20 11.63
CA GLY A 146 -4.94 17.79 11.38
C GLY A 146 -3.89 17.54 12.46
N ASN A 147 -4.24 16.82 13.53
CA ASN A 147 -3.25 16.36 14.50
C ASN A 147 -2.26 15.41 13.83
N ALA A 148 -0.96 15.71 13.97
CA ALA A 148 0.08 14.82 13.45
C ALA A 148 0.06 13.49 14.20
N VAL A 149 0.19 12.39 13.45
CA VAL A 149 0.48 11.06 14.00
C VAL A 149 1.96 10.78 13.84
N GLU A 150 2.55 10.15 14.84
CA GLU A 150 3.94 9.72 14.84
C GLU A 150 4.00 8.21 14.89
N THR A 151 4.74 7.63 13.95
CA THR A 151 4.94 6.18 13.84
C THR A 151 6.39 5.87 13.54
N ALA A 152 6.74 4.58 13.50
CA ALA A 152 8.07 4.13 13.12
C ALA A 152 8.50 4.50 11.67
N ASN A 153 7.59 5.03 10.85
CA ASN A 153 7.94 5.53 9.51
C ASN A 153 8.11 7.06 9.46
N GLY A 154 7.78 7.77 10.53
CA GLY A 154 7.84 9.22 10.60
C GLY A 154 6.54 9.85 11.05
N GLN A 155 6.35 11.11 10.70
CA GLN A 155 5.22 11.94 11.10
C GLN A 155 4.32 12.21 9.90
N PHE A 156 3.01 12.17 10.11
CA PHE A 156 1.98 12.35 9.07
C PHE A 156 0.87 13.22 9.60
N ARG A 157 0.35 14.14 8.78
CA ARG A 157 -0.78 14.98 9.15
C ARG A 157 -1.64 15.30 7.94
N ILE A 158 -2.85 15.76 8.21
CA ILE A 158 -3.77 16.27 7.18
C ILE A 158 -3.88 17.78 7.32
N GLU A 159 -3.56 18.51 6.26
CA GLU A 159 -3.83 19.94 6.16
C GLU A 159 -5.11 20.15 5.32
N ARG A 160 -5.97 21.06 5.75
CA ARG A 160 -7.19 21.41 5.00
C ARG A 160 -6.86 22.47 3.96
N ALA A 161 -7.23 22.23 2.70
CA ALA A 161 -6.97 23.13 1.58
C ALA A 161 -8.27 23.34 0.77
N GLU A 162 -9.04 24.37 1.14
CA GLU A 162 -10.35 24.68 0.53
C GLU A 162 -11.34 23.49 0.61
N GLU A 163 -11.72 22.94 -0.54
CA GLU A 163 -12.57 21.75 -0.70
C GLU A 163 -11.78 20.43 -0.64
N ASN A 164 -10.45 20.51 -0.65
CA ASN A 164 -9.54 19.38 -0.59
C ASN A 164 -8.87 19.25 0.78
N TYR A 165 -8.24 18.10 0.97
CA TYR A 165 -7.32 17.80 2.04
C TYR A 165 -5.97 17.42 1.45
N ILE A 166 -4.90 17.72 2.17
CA ILE A 166 -3.53 17.41 1.78
C ILE A 166 -2.94 16.54 2.88
N LEU A 167 -2.48 15.34 2.52
CA LEU A 167 -1.63 14.56 3.39
C LEU A 167 -0.20 15.10 3.26
N GLU A 168 0.36 15.53 4.38
CA GLU A 168 1.77 15.87 4.52
C GLU A 168 2.49 14.80 5.34
N LEU A 169 3.78 14.66 5.07
CA LEU A 169 4.62 13.69 5.74
C LEU A 169 6.03 14.23 5.97
N LYS A 170 6.64 13.72 7.03
CA LYS A 170 8.06 13.86 7.34
C LYS A 170 8.57 12.48 7.75
N LEU A 171 9.21 11.78 6.82
CA LEU A 171 9.70 10.42 7.07
C LEU A 171 10.87 10.42 8.04
N ALA A 172 10.83 9.50 9.01
CA ALA A 172 11.90 9.30 9.96
C ALA A 172 13.22 9.04 9.23
N ASP A 173 14.26 9.75 9.66
CA ASP A 173 15.65 9.66 9.15
C ASP A 173 15.84 9.89 7.64
N ARG A 174 14.82 10.41 6.94
CA ARG A 174 14.85 10.66 5.49
C ARG A 174 14.46 12.09 5.12
N ASP A 175 13.57 12.70 5.90
CA ASP A 175 13.09 14.06 5.67
C ASP A 175 13.43 14.95 6.86
N GLU A 176 14.09 16.10 6.60
CA GLU A 176 14.36 17.13 7.61
C GLU A 176 13.11 17.98 7.91
N ASP A 177 12.28 18.19 6.89
CA ASP A 177 11.08 19.02 6.94
C ASP A 177 9.86 18.28 6.40
N TRP A 178 8.67 18.83 6.70
CA TRP A 178 7.41 18.37 6.12
C TRP A 178 7.41 18.57 4.61
N ARG A 179 6.88 17.59 3.89
CA ARG A 179 6.61 17.69 2.46
C ARG A 179 5.22 17.19 2.11
N ILE A 180 4.72 17.65 0.97
CA ILE A 180 3.41 17.27 0.45
C ILE A 180 3.45 15.82 -0.06
N GLY A 181 2.50 15.00 0.35
CA GLY A 181 2.31 13.64 -0.16
C GLY A 181 1.35 13.63 -1.33
N TYR A 182 0.07 13.86 -1.02
CA TYR A 182 -1.01 13.88 -2.00
C TYR A 182 -2.17 14.73 -1.51
N ARG A 183 -3.03 15.14 -2.45
CA ARG A 183 -4.34 15.72 -2.14
C ARG A 183 -5.46 14.75 -2.43
N PHE A 184 -6.56 14.89 -1.72
CA PHE A 184 -7.79 14.14 -1.93
C PHE A 184 -9.00 14.98 -1.53
N SER A 185 -10.16 14.61 -2.05
CA SER A 185 -11.45 15.14 -1.61
C SER A 185 -12.35 13.99 -1.17
N PRO A 186 -13.16 14.14 -0.11
CA PRO A 186 -14.23 13.19 0.19
C PRO A 186 -15.23 13.02 -0.97
N ALA A 187 -15.34 14.01 -1.86
CA ALA A 187 -16.17 13.92 -3.06
C ALA A 187 -15.59 12.99 -4.13
N ASP A 188 -14.28 12.73 -4.12
CA ASP A 188 -13.57 11.87 -5.08
C ASP A 188 -13.67 10.38 -4.68
N THR A 189 -14.87 9.96 -4.27
CA THR A 189 -15.16 8.58 -3.86
C THR A 189 -15.14 7.65 -5.06
N ILE A 190 -14.39 6.55 -4.95
CA ILE A 190 -14.38 5.47 -5.93
C ILE A 190 -15.60 4.59 -5.66
N THR A 191 -16.58 4.62 -6.56
CA THR A 191 -17.87 3.95 -6.35
C THR A 191 -17.97 2.59 -7.03
N ASP A 192 -17.15 2.35 -8.05
CA ASP A 192 -17.17 1.10 -8.80
C ASP A 192 -15.78 0.63 -9.26
N LEU A 193 -15.77 -0.56 -9.87
CA LEU A 193 -14.56 -1.20 -10.38
C LEU A 193 -14.00 -0.49 -11.63
N ALA A 194 -14.83 0.20 -12.41
CA ALA A 194 -14.41 0.86 -13.63
C ALA A 194 -13.52 2.07 -13.34
N GLU A 195 -13.81 2.80 -12.26
CA GLU A 195 -12.95 3.89 -11.77
C GLU A 195 -11.55 3.38 -11.37
N LEU A 196 -11.47 2.24 -10.66
CA LEU A 196 -10.20 1.58 -10.34
C LEU A 196 -9.44 1.12 -11.60
N GLN A 197 -10.16 0.55 -12.57
CA GLN A 197 -9.58 0.12 -13.84
C GLN A 197 -9.07 1.30 -14.67
N HIS A 198 -9.74 2.46 -14.60
CA HIS A 198 -9.27 3.67 -15.25
C HIS A 198 -7.95 4.16 -14.64
N MET A 199 -7.86 4.19 -13.30
CA MET A 199 -6.62 4.48 -12.59
C MET A 199 -5.50 3.50 -12.98
N GLN A 200 -5.79 2.20 -12.98
CA GLN A 200 -4.86 1.16 -13.42
C GLN A 200 -4.36 1.40 -14.84
N GLN A 201 -5.26 1.67 -15.79
CA GLN A 201 -4.91 1.93 -17.18
C GLN A 201 -3.94 3.11 -17.31
N ILE A 202 -4.18 4.21 -16.60
CA ILE A 202 -3.28 5.37 -16.60
C ILE A 202 -1.92 4.98 -16.05
N ILE A 203 -1.86 4.30 -14.90
CA ILE A 203 -0.60 3.89 -14.28
C ILE A 203 0.18 2.90 -15.17
N GLU A 204 -0.49 2.00 -15.87
CA GLU A 204 0.15 1.02 -16.75
C GLU A 204 0.68 1.66 -18.04
N THR A 205 -0.02 2.65 -18.61
CA THR A 205 0.24 3.10 -19.99
C THR A 205 0.72 4.54 -20.13
N HIS A 206 0.45 5.43 -19.17
CA HIS A 206 0.78 6.85 -19.31
C HIS A 206 2.31 7.04 -19.41
N PRO A 207 2.81 7.89 -20.33
CA PRO A 207 4.24 8.08 -20.53
C PRO A 207 4.96 8.61 -19.29
N ASP A 208 4.29 9.40 -18.46
CA ASP A 208 4.85 9.93 -17.21
C ASP A 208 4.58 9.07 -15.97
N SER A 209 3.94 7.91 -16.12
CA SER A 209 3.80 6.99 -14.98
C SER A 209 5.20 6.49 -14.55
N PRO A 210 5.55 6.60 -13.26
CA PRO A 210 6.83 6.07 -12.77
C PRO A 210 6.82 4.53 -12.68
N PHE A 211 5.64 3.90 -12.67
CA PHE A 211 5.49 2.47 -12.39
C PHE A 211 5.55 1.58 -13.63
N ASN A 212 5.65 2.14 -14.84
CA ASN A 212 5.82 1.38 -16.09
C ASN A 212 7.25 1.48 -16.68
N LYS A 213 8.24 1.91 -15.88
CA LYS A 213 9.62 2.15 -16.35
C LYS A 213 10.62 1.05 -15.98
N GLY A 214 10.41 0.38 -14.86
CA GLY A 214 11.30 -0.69 -14.39
C GLY A 214 10.75 -1.37 -13.15
N LYS A 215 11.21 -2.60 -12.88
CA LYS A 215 10.80 -3.38 -11.71
C LYS A 215 11.26 -2.67 -10.44
N LEU A 216 10.34 -2.50 -9.50
CA LEU A 216 10.55 -1.91 -8.19
C LEU A 216 9.73 -2.69 -7.17
N LEU A 217 10.37 -3.10 -6.08
CA LEU A 217 9.70 -3.59 -4.90
C LEU A 217 10.17 -2.83 -3.67
N THR A 218 9.26 -2.56 -2.75
CA THR A 218 9.58 -2.05 -1.42
C THR A 218 8.80 -2.79 -0.36
N LYS A 219 9.42 -3.05 0.78
CA LYS A 219 8.78 -3.72 1.91
C LYS A 219 9.28 -3.15 3.23
N ARG A 220 8.39 -2.86 4.18
CA ARG A 220 8.81 -2.39 5.51
C ARG A 220 9.44 -3.51 6.31
N THR A 221 10.36 -3.13 7.19
CA THR A 221 10.91 -3.99 8.24
C THR A 221 10.53 -3.41 9.61
N ASN A 222 11.09 -3.92 10.71
CA ASN A 222 10.91 -3.29 12.01
C ASN A 222 11.75 -1.99 12.10
N GLU A 223 12.90 -1.96 11.45
CA GLU A 223 13.93 -0.92 11.57
C GLU A 223 14.00 0.03 10.35
N GLY A 224 13.19 -0.19 9.32
CA GLY A 224 13.21 0.61 8.10
C GLY A 224 12.51 -0.06 6.92
N LEU A 225 13.19 -0.18 5.79
CA LEU A 225 12.61 -0.76 4.58
C LEU A 225 13.66 -1.38 3.65
N TYR A 226 13.22 -2.36 2.87
CA TYR A 226 13.96 -2.92 1.76
C TYR A 226 13.48 -2.34 0.45
N VAL A 227 14.40 -2.03 -0.46
CA VAL A 227 14.14 -1.68 -1.85
C VAL A 227 14.87 -2.67 -2.74
N LEU A 228 14.15 -3.27 -3.68
CA LEU A 228 14.69 -4.19 -4.66
C LEU A 228 14.41 -3.69 -6.07
N THR A 229 15.46 -3.64 -6.88
CA THR A 229 15.42 -3.40 -8.33
C THR A 229 16.23 -4.51 -9.02
N PRO A 230 16.12 -4.72 -10.34
CA PRO A 230 16.87 -5.78 -11.04
C PRO A 230 18.39 -5.76 -10.82
N SER A 231 18.96 -4.57 -10.61
CA SER A 231 20.41 -4.39 -10.44
C SER A 231 20.86 -4.05 -9.02
N SER A 232 19.96 -3.84 -8.06
CA SER A 232 20.38 -3.46 -6.71
C SER A 232 19.39 -3.82 -5.62
N PHE A 233 19.97 -4.09 -4.45
CA PHE A 233 19.24 -4.23 -3.19
C PHE A 233 19.69 -3.12 -2.25
N THR A 234 18.73 -2.42 -1.67
CA THR A 234 18.97 -1.36 -0.68
C THR A 234 18.24 -1.68 0.61
N GLU A 235 18.97 -1.68 1.71
CA GLU A 235 18.46 -1.86 3.05
C GLU A 235 18.55 -0.53 3.79
N TRP A 236 17.41 -0.04 4.29
CA TRP A 236 17.38 1.05 5.24
C TRP A 236 17.18 0.47 6.63
N GLN A 237 18.13 0.72 7.52
CA GLN A 237 18.04 0.33 8.92
C GLN A 237 18.43 1.52 9.79
N ASN A 238 17.52 1.96 10.67
CA ASN A 238 17.72 3.11 11.58
C ASN A 238 18.27 4.34 10.84
N GLY A 239 17.65 4.66 9.69
CA GLY A 239 18.04 5.80 8.87
C GLY A 239 19.27 5.64 7.99
N VAL A 240 20.01 4.53 8.12
CA VAL A 240 21.24 4.31 7.36
C VAL A 240 20.94 3.42 6.14
N PRO A 241 21.12 3.92 4.91
CA PRO A 241 21.01 3.10 3.71
C PRO A 241 22.29 2.31 3.46
N SER A 242 22.15 1.00 3.24
CA SER A 242 23.18 0.13 2.67
C SER A 242 22.70 -0.33 1.30
N LYS A 243 23.41 0.05 0.24
CA LYS A 243 23.08 -0.33 -1.14
C LYS A 243 24.18 -1.18 -1.74
N ARG A 244 23.78 -2.30 -2.35
CA ARG A 244 24.67 -3.21 -3.08
C ARG A 244 24.12 -3.55 -4.46
N GLN A 245 25.02 -3.78 -5.40
CA GLN A 245 24.66 -4.35 -6.70
C GLN A 245 24.35 -5.84 -6.53
N ILE A 246 23.45 -6.34 -7.35
CA ILE A 246 23.04 -7.75 -7.38
C ILE A 246 22.96 -8.21 -8.83
N ASP A 247 23.10 -9.51 -9.05
CA ASP A 247 22.79 -10.14 -10.33
C ASP A 247 21.36 -10.70 -10.35
N GLU A 248 21.01 -11.37 -11.44
CA GLU A 248 19.66 -11.93 -11.64
C GLU A 248 19.36 -13.09 -10.68
N GLU A 249 20.33 -13.96 -10.41
CA GLU A 249 20.15 -15.08 -9.49
C GLU A 249 19.83 -14.57 -8.08
N GLU A 250 20.60 -13.59 -7.63
CA GLU A 250 20.40 -12.95 -6.34
C GLU A 250 19.08 -12.14 -6.28
N TYR A 251 18.66 -11.50 -7.38
CA TYR A 251 17.36 -10.84 -7.45
C TYR A 251 16.20 -11.80 -7.13
N TYR A 252 16.20 -12.99 -7.75
CA TYR A 252 15.15 -13.99 -7.51
C TYR A 252 15.27 -14.65 -6.14
N GLU A 253 16.49 -14.82 -5.62
CA GLU A 253 16.69 -15.28 -4.24
C GLU A 253 16.11 -14.27 -3.24
N LEU A 254 16.39 -12.98 -3.40
CA LEU A 254 15.84 -11.91 -2.54
C LEU A 254 14.32 -11.82 -2.66
N LEU A 255 13.77 -11.95 -3.87
CA LEU A 255 12.32 -11.98 -4.09
C LEU A 255 11.65 -13.07 -3.23
N ARG A 256 12.23 -14.27 -3.22
CA ARG A 256 11.73 -15.42 -2.46
C ARG A 256 11.96 -15.28 -0.96
N THR A 257 13.18 -14.98 -0.53
CA THR A 257 13.60 -15.03 0.88
C THR A 257 13.25 -13.77 1.65
N THR A 258 13.35 -12.60 1.01
CA THR A 258 13.16 -11.30 1.64
C THR A 258 11.76 -10.77 1.40
N PHE A 259 11.21 -10.92 0.19
CA PHE A 259 9.88 -10.40 -0.14
C PHE A 259 8.76 -11.45 -0.02
N ASN A 260 9.09 -12.71 0.29
CA ASN A 260 8.15 -13.83 0.38
C ASN A 260 7.29 -14.00 -0.89
N MET A 261 7.88 -13.70 -2.05
CA MET A 261 7.23 -13.82 -3.35
C MET A 261 7.87 -14.95 -4.14
N GLU A 262 7.09 -15.99 -4.44
CA GLU A 262 7.54 -17.08 -5.31
C GLU A 262 7.20 -16.75 -6.76
N ARG A 263 8.24 -16.68 -7.60
CA ARG A 263 8.09 -16.57 -9.05
C ARG A 263 9.05 -17.53 -9.74
N PRO A 264 8.64 -18.16 -10.85
CA PRO A 264 9.57 -18.96 -11.65
C PRO A 264 10.70 -18.07 -12.17
N LEU A 265 11.92 -18.65 -12.22
CA LEU A 265 13.08 -18.08 -12.91
C LEU A 265 12.81 -17.89 -14.40
#